data_AF-A0A6N7IB15-F1
#
_entry.id   AF-A0A6N7IB15-F1
#
_cell.length_a   1.000
_cell.length_b   1.000
_cell.length_c   1.000
_cell.angle_alpha   90.00
_cell.angle_beta   90.00
_cell.angle_gamma   90.00
#
_symmetry.space_group_name_H-M   'P 1'
#
loop_
_entity.id
_entity.type
_entity.pdbx_description
1 polymer ?
#
loop_
_entity_poly.entity_id
_entity_poly.type
_entity_poly.pdbx_seq_one_letter_code
_entity_poly.pdbx_strand_id
1 'polypeptide(L)'
;MADAWLPGAVRVPADGDGGIQAGGAPRVVWHTTESDPRTTEPRAVAHYLNQLEYQTHVVWNPLTGEAIQMIPATLAARGLRGRSGGTEINREGRLCIQIEVIGFASDPFTRGPLHGLETILGWLDSWRVPRRWPAGAPTARPAPSGRSRRRWAQGGHFGHSQVPEAQHSDPGPIDVQKITEFDVRVPAARRQLAQESLDVQPAWR
;
A
#
# COMPACT_ATOMS: atom_id res chain seq x y z
N MET A 1 -12.68 -11.90 8.44
CA MET A 1 -11.24 -11.80 8.13
C MET A 1 -11.08 -10.76 7.02
N ALA A 2 -9.97 -10.04 6.97
CA ALA A 2 -9.67 -9.14 5.85
C ALA A 2 -9.41 -9.97 4.57
N ASP A 3 -9.81 -9.46 3.41
CA ASP A 3 -9.55 -10.14 2.14
C ASP A 3 -8.08 -9.96 1.74
N ALA A 4 -7.42 -11.05 1.37
CA ALA A 4 -6.05 -11.02 0.87
C ALA A 4 -5.94 -10.26 -0.45
N TRP A 5 -7.06 -10.06 -1.14
CA TRP A 5 -7.15 -9.33 -2.38
C TRP A 5 -7.86 -7.99 -2.21
N LEU A 6 -7.30 -6.94 -2.83
CA LEU A 6 -7.84 -5.60 -2.94
C LEU A 6 -9.15 -5.67 -3.74
N PRO A 7 -10.28 -5.19 -3.19
CA PRO A 7 -11.55 -5.17 -3.91
C PRO A 7 -11.45 -4.41 -5.24
N GLY A 8 -11.99 -5.00 -6.31
CA GLY A 8 -11.98 -4.41 -7.65
C GLY A 8 -10.63 -4.48 -8.39
N ALA A 9 -9.55 -4.92 -7.73
CA ALA A 9 -8.27 -5.08 -8.41
C ALA A 9 -8.28 -6.27 -9.36
N VAL A 10 -7.73 -6.05 -10.55
CA VAL A 10 -7.49 -7.12 -11.51
C VAL A 10 -6.28 -7.93 -11.05
N ARG A 11 -6.37 -9.26 -11.14
CA ARG A 11 -5.30 -10.14 -10.69
C ARG A 11 -4.37 -10.49 -11.85
N VAL A 12 -3.08 -10.27 -11.66
CA VAL A 12 -2.02 -10.74 -12.56
C VAL A 12 -1.01 -11.47 -11.69
N PRO A 13 -1.00 -12.80 -11.67
CA PRO A 13 -0.20 -13.55 -10.71
C PRO A 13 1.28 -13.22 -10.83
N ALA A 14 1.92 -13.02 -9.68
CA ALA A 14 3.37 -12.95 -9.58
C ALA A 14 3.99 -14.33 -9.88
N ASP A 15 5.12 -14.34 -10.59
CA ASP A 15 5.90 -15.57 -10.82
C ASP A 15 6.70 -16.01 -9.57
N GLY A 16 6.75 -15.16 -8.55
CA GLY A 16 7.33 -15.46 -7.25
C GLY A 16 7.02 -14.40 -6.19
N ASP A 17 7.19 -14.78 -4.93
CA ASP A 17 6.98 -13.92 -3.77
C ASP A 17 8.18 -13.97 -2.79
N GLY A 18 8.08 -13.25 -1.68
CA GLY A 18 9.07 -13.15 -0.62
C GLY A 18 8.81 -14.08 0.58
N GLY A 19 7.87 -15.01 0.46
CA GLY A 19 7.50 -15.99 1.49
C GLY A 19 6.63 -15.42 2.62
N ILE A 20 6.65 -16.11 3.75
CA ILE A 20 5.82 -15.80 4.92
C ILE A 20 6.33 -14.55 5.64
N GLN A 21 5.41 -13.67 6.03
CA GLN A 21 5.66 -12.46 6.82
C GLN A 21 6.18 -12.81 8.25
N ALA A 22 7.11 -12.02 8.79
CA ALA A 22 7.85 -12.30 10.03
C ALA A 22 7.15 -11.85 11.33
N GLY A 23 5.96 -11.23 11.25
CA GLY A 23 5.21 -10.76 12.41
C GLY A 23 5.61 -9.34 12.88
N GLY A 24 4.80 -8.74 13.75
CA GLY A 24 4.98 -7.36 14.25
C GLY A 24 3.98 -6.34 13.68
N ALA A 25 4.34 -5.05 13.73
CA ALA A 25 3.45 -3.96 13.29
C ALA A 25 3.24 -4.00 11.76
N PRO A 26 2.00 -3.81 11.26
CA PRO A 26 1.70 -3.88 9.84
C PRO A 26 2.11 -2.57 9.17
N ARG A 27 2.42 -2.61 7.89
CA ARG A 27 2.85 -1.44 7.14
C ARG A 27 2.53 -1.52 5.66
N VAL A 28 2.61 -0.37 5.02
CA VAL A 28 2.60 -0.21 3.58
C VAL A 28 3.77 0.67 3.15
N VAL A 29 4.43 0.29 2.07
CA VAL A 29 5.46 1.07 1.40
C VAL A 29 4.96 1.54 0.04
N TRP A 30 5.09 2.85 -0.18
CA TRP A 30 4.71 3.51 -1.42
C TRP A 30 5.94 3.72 -2.29
N HIS A 31 5.82 3.28 -3.53
CA HIS A 31 6.84 3.35 -4.57
C HIS A 31 6.34 4.18 -5.75
N THR A 32 7.26 4.60 -6.63
CA THR A 32 6.92 5.13 -7.95
C THR A 32 7.64 4.35 -9.04
N THR A 33 6.94 4.09 -10.15
CA THR A 33 7.47 3.31 -11.28
C THR A 33 8.43 4.09 -12.17
N GLU A 34 8.52 5.41 -11.99
CA GLU A 34 9.23 6.34 -12.87
C GLU A 34 8.71 6.30 -14.32
N SER A 35 7.39 6.29 -14.48
CA SER A 35 6.72 6.27 -15.78
C SER A 35 5.47 7.17 -15.84
N ASP A 36 5.04 7.54 -17.04
CA ASP A 36 3.92 8.47 -17.26
C ASP A 36 2.56 7.77 -17.05
N PRO A 37 1.72 8.24 -16.11
CA PRO A 37 0.42 7.63 -15.83
C PRO A 37 -0.62 7.79 -16.96
N ARG A 38 -0.37 8.64 -17.95
CA ARG A 38 -1.28 8.83 -19.10
C ARG A 38 -1.10 7.80 -20.19
N THR A 39 0.06 7.16 -20.24
CA THR A 39 0.43 6.23 -21.33
C THR A 39 0.86 4.86 -20.81
N THR A 40 1.08 4.72 -19.50
CA THR A 40 1.49 3.46 -18.88
C THR A 40 0.29 2.71 -18.33
N GLU A 41 0.11 1.48 -18.82
CA GLU A 41 -0.91 0.55 -18.34
C GLU A 41 -0.44 -0.22 -17.10
N PRO A 42 -1.22 -0.29 -16.00
CA PRO A 42 -0.91 -1.07 -14.81
C PRO A 42 -0.52 -2.53 -15.07
N ARG A 43 -1.20 -3.18 -16.01
CA ARG A 43 -0.91 -4.57 -16.40
C ARG A 43 0.48 -4.71 -17.02
N ALA A 44 0.90 -3.76 -17.84
CA ALA A 44 2.22 -3.79 -18.47
C ALA A 44 3.33 -3.67 -17.41
N VAL A 45 3.14 -2.79 -16.42
CA VAL A 45 4.05 -2.67 -15.29
C VAL A 45 4.10 -3.96 -14.47
N ALA A 46 2.96 -4.60 -14.19
CA ALA A 46 2.94 -5.88 -13.46
C ALA A 46 3.76 -6.97 -14.19
N HIS A 47 3.61 -7.09 -15.50
CA HIS A 47 4.43 -8.03 -16.29
C HIS A 47 5.91 -7.68 -16.28
N TYR A 48 6.25 -6.38 -16.33
CA TYR A 48 7.63 -5.93 -16.23
C TYR A 48 8.26 -6.25 -14.86
N LEU A 49 7.52 -6.06 -13.77
CA LEU A 49 7.96 -6.43 -12.42
C LEU A 49 8.20 -7.94 -12.28
N ASN A 50 7.40 -8.78 -12.97
CA ASN A 50 7.67 -10.22 -13.05
C ASN A 50 9.01 -10.50 -13.71
N GLN A 51 9.28 -9.88 -14.87
CA GLN A 51 10.52 -10.07 -15.62
C GLN A 51 11.77 -9.67 -14.82
N LEU A 52 11.65 -8.65 -13.95
CA LEU A 52 12.76 -8.19 -13.11
C LEU A 52 12.83 -8.90 -11.74
N GLU A 53 11.89 -9.79 -11.44
CA GLU A 53 11.71 -10.40 -10.12
C GLU A 53 11.57 -9.39 -8.96
N TYR A 54 10.90 -8.26 -9.23
CA TYR A 54 10.60 -7.18 -8.27
C TYR A 54 9.10 -7.09 -7.95
N GLN A 55 8.41 -8.22 -7.96
CA GLN A 55 6.96 -8.27 -7.78
C GLN A 55 6.53 -7.56 -6.50
N THR A 56 5.61 -6.60 -6.63
CA THR A 56 4.98 -5.89 -5.53
C THR A 56 3.57 -6.44 -5.26
N HIS A 57 2.88 -5.91 -4.25
CA HIS A 57 1.52 -6.37 -4.00
C HIS A 57 0.57 -5.77 -5.02
N VAL A 58 0.64 -4.45 -5.20
CA VAL A 58 -0.28 -3.68 -6.03
C VAL A 58 0.49 -2.76 -6.97
N VAL A 59 0.07 -2.71 -8.22
CA VAL A 59 0.39 -1.62 -9.17
C VAL A 59 -0.87 -0.79 -9.35
N TRP A 60 -0.77 0.53 -9.15
CA TRP A 60 -1.92 1.42 -9.21
C TRP A 60 -1.64 2.63 -10.08
N ASN A 61 -2.59 2.96 -10.96
CA ASN A 61 -2.57 4.21 -11.72
C ASN A 61 -3.46 5.26 -11.01
N PRO A 62 -2.89 6.33 -10.44
CA PRO A 62 -3.64 7.34 -9.70
C PRO A 62 -4.53 8.22 -10.59
N LEU A 63 -4.31 8.21 -11.91
CA LEU A 63 -5.09 8.97 -12.89
C LEU A 63 -6.33 8.22 -13.37
N THR A 64 -6.29 6.89 -13.46
CA THR A 64 -7.46 6.10 -13.92
C THR A 64 -8.17 5.38 -12.77
N GLY A 65 -7.46 5.15 -11.66
CA GLY A 65 -7.92 4.34 -10.54
C GLY A 65 -7.80 2.83 -10.76
N GLU A 66 -7.29 2.40 -11.90
CA GLU A 66 -7.05 0.98 -12.15
C GLU A 66 -5.93 0.46 -11.24
N ALA A 67 -6.19 -0.70 -10.63
CA ALA A 67 -5.25 -1.40 -9.79
C ALA A 67 -5.09 -2.86 -10.24
N ILE A 68 -3.84 -3.29 -10.39
CA ILE A 68 -3.45 -4.69 -10.53
C ILE A 68 -2.94 -5.18 -9.19
N GLN A 69 -3.36 -6.37 -8.77
CA GLN A 69 -2.73 -7.05 -7.65
C GLN A 69 -2.00 -8.30 -8.11
N MET A 70 -0.73 -8.43 -7.70
CA MET A 70 0.12 -9.55 -8.08
C MET A 70 0.30 -10.60 -6.98
N ILE A 71 0.35 -10.14 -5.72
CA ILE A 71 0.64 -10.97 -4.56
C ILE A 71 -0.48 -10.78 -3.51
N PRO A 72 -1.02 -11.86 -2.91
CA PRO A 72 -1.97 -11.73 -1.81
C PRO A 72 -1.31 -11.05 -0.61
N ALA A 73 -2.06 -10.22 0.13
CA ALA A 73 -1.55 -9.48 1.30
C ALA A 73 -0.83 -10.32 2.36
N THR A 74 -1.10 -11.63 2.42
CA THR A 74 -0.56 -12.56 3.41
C THR A 74 0.85 -13.06 3.10
N LEU A 75 1.39 -12.77 1.91
CA LEU A 75 2.76 -13.11 1.52
C LEU A 75 3.59 -11.84 1.41
N ALA A 76 4.92 -11.96 1.44
CA ALA A 76 5.81 -10.83 1.24
C ALA A 76 6.04 -10.56 -0.25
N ALA A 77 6.22 -9.30 -0.61
CA ALA A 77 6.63 -8.88 -1.96
C ALA A 77 8.16 -8.75 -2.05
N ARG A 78 8.69 -8.55 -3.25
CA ARG A 78 10.14 -8.55 -3.56
C ARG A 78 10.69 -7.17 -3.95
N GLY A 79 9.86 -6.13 -3.97
CA GLY A 79 10.25 -4.75 -4.31
C GLY A 79 11.17 -4.08 -3.29
N LEU A 80 11.24 -4.58 -2.06
CA LEU A 80 12.18 -4.09 -1.02
C LEU A 80 13.37 -5.05 -0.88
N ARG A 81 14.34 -4.93 -1.79
CA ARG A 81 15.62 -5.64 -1.64
C ARG A 81 16.53 -4.88 -0.68
N GLY A 82 16.85 -5.52 0.45
CA GLY A 82 17.93 -5.08 1.33
C GLY A 82 19.30 -5.29 0.69
N ARG A 83 20.36 -4.97 1.43
CA ARG A 83 21.72 -5.33 1.02
C ARG A 83 21.88 -6.86 1.02
N SER A 84 22.76 -7.40 0.17
CA SER A 84 23.11 -8.83 0.22
C SER A 84 23.63 -9.18 1.63
N GLY A 85 23.07 -10.23 2.25
CA GLY A 85 23.34 -10.59 3.65
C GLY A 85 22.66 -9.68 4.70
N GLY A 86 21.81 -8.74 4.27
CA GLY A 86 21.02 -7.85 5.13
C GLY A 86 19.72 -8.49 5.65
N THR A 87 18.91 -7.68 6.32
CA THR A 87 17.63 -8.16 6.88
C THR A 87 16.59 -8.34 5.78
N GLU A 88 15.73 -9.36 5.86
CA GLU A 88 14.58 -9.56 4.98
C GLU A 88 13.48 -8.50 5.24
N ILE A 89 13.78 -7.25 4.88
CA ILE A 89 12.98 -6.09 5.30
C ILE A 89 11.58 -6.08 4.69
N ASN A 90 11.44 -6.71 3.53
CA ASN A 90 10.20 -6.96 2.84
C ASN A 90 9.24 -7.90 3.60
N ARG A 91 9.77 -8.69 4.54
CA ARG A 91 9.00 -9.63 5.36
C ARG A 91 8.70 -9.10 6.76
N GLU A 92 9.27 -7.97 7.15
CA GLU A 92 9.09 -7.48 8.52
C GLU A 92 7.67 -6.95 8.75
N GLY A 93 7.09 -7.30 9.90
CA GLY A 93 5.70 -7.03 10.20
C GLY A 93 4.83 -8.26 9.96
N ARG A 94 3.62 -8.26 10.55
CA ARG A 94 2.60 -9.25 10.17
C ARG A 94 2.02 -8.98 8.77
N LEU A 95 2.37 -7.83 8.20
CA LEU A 95 1.94 -7.32 6.91
C LEU A 95 2.95 -6.27 6.44
N CYS A 96 3.48 -6.41 5.24
CA CYS A 96 4.34 -5.42 4.59
C CYS A 96 3.91 -5.24 3.13
N ILE A 97 2.82 -4.48 2.93
CA ILE A 97 2.29 -4.20 1.59
C ILE A 97 3.25 -3.27 0.86
N GLN A 98 3.43 -3.50 -0.43
CA GLN A 98 4.25 -2.70 -1.34
C GLN A 98 3.36 -2.29 -2.50
N ILE A 99 3.19 -0.98 -2.71
CA ILE A 99 2.34 -0.41 -3.75
C ILE A 99 3.23 0.39 -4.71
N GLU A 100 3.28 -0.05 -5.96
CA GLU A 100 3.86 0.69 -7.08
C GLU A 100 2.84 1.66 -7.65
N VAL A 101 3.09 2.95 -7.48
CA VAL A 101 2.26 4.01 -8.05
C VAL A 101 2.83 4.41 -9.39
N ILE A 102 2.02 4.34 -10.45
CA ILE A 102 2.45 4.81 -11.76
C ILE A 102 2.60 6.33 -11.71
N GLY A 103 3.82 6.79 -11.89
CA GLY A 103 4.20 8.19 -11.77
C GLY A 103 5.69 8.37 -11.57
N PHE A 104 6.10 9.62 -11.38
CA PHE A 104 7.48 9.99 -11.15
C PHE A 104 7.66 10.50 -9.72
N ALA A 105 8.76 10.14 -9.06
CA ALA A 105 9.09 10.73 -7.76
C ALA A 105 9.28 12.26 -7.83
N SER A 106 9.69 12.78 -8.99
CA SER A 106 9.84 14.22 -9.23
C SER A 106 8.51 14.97 -9.38
N ASP A 107 7.43 14.25 -9.72
CA ASP A 107 6.07 14.77 -9.78
C ASP A 107 5.10 13.97 -8.88
N PRO A 108 5.07 14.30 -7.58
CA PRO A 108 4.27 13.59 -6.59
C PRO A 108 2.83 13.32 -7.02
N PHE A 109 2.46 12.04 -7.06
CA PHE A 109 1.12 11.59 -7.44
C PHE A 109 -0.01 12.20 -6.59
N THR A 110 0.30 12.65 -5.37
CA THR A 110 -0.62 13.36 -4.48
C THR A 110 -1.03 14.76 -4.96
N ARG A 111 -0.44 15.26 -6.05
CA ARG A 111 -0.93 16.46 -6.76
C ARG A 111 -2.07 16.14 -7.74
N GLY A 112 -2.16 14.89 -8.18
CA GLY A 112 -3.17 14.41 -9.11
C GLY A 112 -4.49 14.03 -8.44
N PRO A 113 -5.38 13.36 -9.19
CA PRO A 113 -6.75 13.11 -8.75
C PRO A 113 -6.93 11.93 -7.78
N LEU A 114 -5.93 11.04 -7.65
CA LEU A 114 -5.93 9.93 -6.69
C LEU A 114 -7.14 8.99 -6.80
N HIS A 115 -7.60 8.70 -8.02
CA HIS A 115 -8.77 7.86 -8.24
C HIS A 115 -8.59 6.46 -7.64
N GLY A 116 -9.62 5.95 -6.95
CA GLY A 116 -9.59 4.62 -6.32
C GLY A 116 -8.74 4.54 -5.05
N LEU A 117 -8.14 5.65 -4.60
CA LEU A 117 -7.37 5.69 -3.36
C LEU A 117 -8.24 5.24 -2.18
N GLU A 118 -9.51 5.65 -2.10
CA GLU A 118 -10.42 5.24 -1.02
C GLU A 118 -10.54 3.72 -0.89
N THR A 119 -10.51 2.99 -2.00
CA THR A 119 -10.61 1.53 -2.02
C THR A 119 -9.33 0.88 -1.50
N ILE A 120 -8.17 1.36 -1.97
CA ILE A 120 -6.85 0.94 -1.46
C ILE A 120 -6.77 1.18 0.04
N LEU A 121 -7.19 2.37 0.45
CA LEU A 121 -7.16 2.79 1.84
C LEU A 121 -8.11 1.91 2.69
N GLY A 122 -9.37 1.74 2.33
CA GLY A 122 -10.28 0.87 3.07
C GLY A 122 -9.79 -0.58 3.19
N TRP A 123 -9.11 -1.08 2.15
CA TRP A 123 -8.46 -2.39 2.22
C TRP A 123 -7.31 -2.43 3.23
N LEU A 124 -6.40 -1.45 3.22
CA LEU A 124 -5.32 -1.33 4.20
C LEU A 124 -5.84 -1.21 5.65
N ASP A 125 -6.94 -0.47 5.85
CA ASP A 125 -7.60 -0.36 7.16
C ASP A 125 -8.16 -1.70 7.65
N SER A 126 -8.69 -2.52 6.72
CA SER A 126 -9.17 -3.87 7.07
C SER A 126 -8.05 -4.77 7.61
N TRP A 127 -6.81 -4.53 7.15
CA TRP A 127 -5.59 -5.16 7.66
C TRP A 127 -4.97 -4.46 8.88
N ARG A 128 -5.63 -3.42 9.37
CA ARG A 128 -5.23 -2.58 10.52
C ARG A 128 -3.88 -1.91 10.33
N VAL A 129 -3.57 -1.47 9.11
CA VAL A 129 -2.41 -0.60 8.84
C VAL A 129 -2.69 0.78 9.46
N PRO A 130 -1.89 1.27 10.43
CA PRO A 130 -2.14 2.56 11.05
C PRO A 130 -2.02 3.74 10.06
N ARG A 131 -3.00 4.65 10.08
CA ARG A 131 -3.06 5.92 9.34
C ARG A 131 -2.08 6.96 9.87
N ARG A 132 -0.80 6.65 9.84
CA ARG A 132 0.27 7.54 10.28
C ARG A 132 1.51 7.32 9.44
N TRP A 133 2.37 8.33 9.47
CA TRP A 133 3.65 8.30 8.77
C TRP A 133 4.80 8.48 9.77
N PRO A 134 5.28 7.41 10.44
CA PRO A 134 6.23 7.55 11.55
C PRO A 134 7.55 8.23 11.16
N ALA A 135 7.93 8.13 9.88
CA ALA A 135 9.12 8.76 9.33
C ALA A 135 8.95 10.26 9.01
N GLY A 136 7.73 10.81 9.13
CA GLY A 136 7.36 12.11 8.57
C GLY A 136 7.24 12.07 7.05
N ALA A 137 6.81 13.15 6.41
CA ALA A 137 6.67 13.19 4.95
C ALA A 137 8.00 12.85 4.25
N PRO A 138 8.00 11.98 3.20
CA PRO A 138 9.17 11.80 2.36
C PRO A 138 9.55 13.12 1.68
N THR A 139 10.83 13.28 1.34
CA THR A 139 11.36 14.52 0.77
C THR A 139 11.97 14.27 -0.60
N ALA A 140 12.10 15.31 -1.42
CA ALA A 140 12.76 15.21 -2.73
C ALA A 140 14.23 14.79 -2.64
N ARG A 141 14.89 15.14 -1.52
CA ARG A 141 16.28 14.77 -1.24
C ARG A 141 16.35 14.08 0.12
N PRO A 142 16.05 12.77 0.19
CA PRO A 142 15.98 12.06 1.46
C PRO A 142 17.37 11.95 2.09
N ALA A 143 17.47 12.36 3.36
CA ALA A 143 18.68 12.18 4.15
C ALA A 143 18.77 10.71 4.64
N PRO A 144 19.98 10.14 4.81
CA PRO A 144 20.14 8.79 5.35
C PRO A 144 19.47 8.58 6.72
N SER A 145 19.39 9.63 7.55
CA SER A 145 18.71 9.61 8.85
C SER A 145 17.20 9.34 8.76
N GLY A 146 16.59 9.54 7.59
CA GLY A 146 15.19 9.18 7.33
C GLY A 146 14.93 7.66 7.37
N ARG A 147 15.96 6.83 7.21
CA ARG A 147 15.89 5.36 7.10
C ARG A 147 16.04 4.65 8.45
N SER A 148 15.23 5.05 9.43
CA SER A 148 15.37 4.63 10.84
C SER A 148 14.64 3.32 11.17
N ARG A 149 15.38 2.30 11.66
CA ARG A 149 14.81 1.03 12.20
C ARG A 149 13.77 1.27 13.30
N ARG A 150 14.01 2.23 14.19
CA ARG A 150 13.09 2.58 15.28
C ARG A 150 11.76 3.12 14.76
N ARG A 151 11.78 3.90 13.67
CA ARG A 151 10.56 4.43 13.06
C ARG A 151 9.84 3.33 12.27
N TRP A 152 10.60 2.53 11.52
CA TRP A 152 10.11 1.38 10.77
C TRP A 152 9.35 0.37 11.65
N ALA A 153 9.86 0.06 12.84
CA ALA A 153 9.22 -0.86 13.79
C ALA A 153 7.82 -0.42 14.26
N GLN A 154 7.46 0.86 14.13
CA GLN A 154 6.15 1.37 14.55
C GLN A 154 5.02 1.00 13.58
N GLY A 155 5.33 0.56 12.36
CA GLY A 155 4.35 0.31 11.30
C GLY A 155 3.58 1.56 10.85
N GLY A 156 2.70 1.39 9.87
CA GLY A 156 2.01 2.50 9.18
C GLY A 156 2.50 2.70 7.76
N HIS A 157 2.52 3.94 7.28
CA HIS A 157 2.89 4.29 5.91
C HIS A 157 4.35 4.76 5.84
N PHE A 158 5.05 4.34 4.79
CA PHE A 158 6.42 4.75 4.50
C PHE A 158 6.60 4.96 3.00
N GLY A 159 7.47 5.88 2.62
CA GLY A 159 8.03 5.90 1.26
C GLY A 159 9.20 4.94 1.17
N HIS A 160 9.49 4.40 0.00
CA HIS A 160 10.65 3.53 -0.20
C HIS A 160 11.97 4.20 0.26
N SER A 161 12.09 5.52 0.05
CA SER A 161 13.17 6.38 0.53
C SER A 161 13.43 6.32 2.04
N GLN A 162 12.45 5.88 2.83
CA GLN A 162 12.49 5.83 4.29
C GLN A 162 12.63 4.41 4.84
N VAL A 163 12.69 3.41 3.96
CA VAL A 163 12.93 2.01 4.35
C VAL A 163 14.40 1.86 4.79
N PRO A 164 14.68 1.21 5.93
CA PRO A 164 16.05 0.92 6.36
C PRO A 164 16.84 0.19 5.25
N GLU A 165 18.13 0.48 5.11
CA GLU A 165 19.05 -0.15 4.13
C GLU A 165 18.71 0.09 2.64
N ALA A 166 17.55 0.65 2.30
CA ALA A 166 17.18 1.00 0.94
C ALA A 166 18.06 2.13 0.38
N GLN A 167 18.20 2.17 -0.94
CA GLN A 167 19.01 3.18 -1.64
C GLN A 167 18.18 4.12 -2.52
N HIS A 168 16.91 3.79 -2.77
CA HIS A 168 16.02 4.57 -3.62
C HIS A 168 15.48 5.83 -2.91
N SER A 169 14.90 6.73 -3.72
CA SER A 169 14.39 8.05 -3.29
C SER A 169 12.89 8.24 -3.55
N ASP A 170 12.23 7.28 -4.19
CA ASP A 170 10.78 7.26 -4.38
C ASP A 170 10.03 7.21 -3.04
N PRO A 171 8.79 7.72 -2.97
CA PRO A 171 7.99 8.30 -4.05
C PRO A 171 8.17 9.82 -4.23
N GLY A 172 9.26 10.40 -3.71
CA GLY A 172 9.47 11.84 -3.68
C GLY A 172 8.56 12.59 -2.69
N PRO A 173 8.43 13.93 -2.79
CA PRO A 173 7.77 14.76 -1.77
C PRO A 173 6.24 14.71 -1.87
N ILE A 174 5.66 13.55 -1.59
CA ILE A 174 4.21 13.34 -1.53
C ILE A 174 3.57 14.02 -0.32
N ASP A 175 2.34 14.47 -0.50
CA ASP A 175 1.49 15.01 0.57
C ASP A 175 0.88 13.84 1.36
N VAL A 176 1.50 13.53 2.49
CA VAL A 176 1.09 12.40 3.34
C VAL A 176 -0.28 12.61 3.98
N GLN A 177 -0.74 13.86 4.16
CA GLN A 177 -2.05 14.12 4.75
C GLN A 177 -3.18 13.65 3.83
N LYS A 178 -3.01 13.79 2.51
CA LYS A 178 -3.95 13.22 1.53
C LYS A 178 -4.06 11.69 1.57
N ILE A 179 -3.16 11.00 2.26
CA ILE A 179 -3.18 9.54 2.42
C ILE A 179 -3.62 9.14 3.83
N THR A 180 -3.15 9.86 4.86
CA THR A 180 -3.42 9.51 6.27
C THR A 180 -4.71 10.10 6.81
N GLU A 181 -5.13 11.26 6.30
CA GLU A 181 -6.35 11.96 6.73
C GLU A 181 -7.50 11.81 5.74
N PHE A 182 -7.30 11.00 4.68
CA PHE A 182 -8.34 10.72 3.69
C PHE A 182 -9.54 10.07 4.38
N ASP A 183 -10.70 10.74 4.33
CA ASP A 183 -11.93 10.26 4.93
C ASP A 183 -12.49 9.10 4.09
N VAL A 184 -12.17 7.87 4.48
CA VAL A 184 -12.80 6.66 3.95
C VAL A 184 -14.20 6.59 4.55
N ARG A 185 -15.15 7.38 4.01
CA ARG A 185 -16.56 7.21 4.35
C ARG A 185 -17.00 5.83 3.87
N VAL A 186 -17.06 4.89 4.81
CA VAL A 186 -17.70 3.59 4.61
C VAL A 186 -19.12 3.85 4.08
N PRO A 187 -19.53 3.30 2.93
CA PRO A 187 -20.92 3.42 2.48
C PRO A 187 -21.87 2.99 3.59
N ALA A 188 -22.88 3.80 3.88
CA ALA A 188 -23.80 3.67 5.00
C ALA A 188 -24.70 2.40 4.97
N ALA A 189 -24.38 1.40 4.15
CA ALA A 189 -25.18 0.19 3.95
C ALA A 189 -25.16 -0.80 5.13
N ARG A 190 -24.39 -0.54 6.20
CA ARG A 190 -24.34 -1.42 7.39
C ARG A 190 -25.01 -0.87 8.65
N ARG A 191 -25.55 0.35 8.65
CA ARG A 191 -26.27 0.87 9.83
C ARG A 191 -27.77 0.55 9.85
N GLN A 192 -28.36 0.22 8.70
CA GLN A 192 -29.82 0.04 8.61
C GLN A 192 -30.30 -1.34 9.08
N LEU A 193 -29.47 -2.39 8.95
CA LEU A 193 -29.83 -3.76 9.36
C LEU A 193 -29.78 -4.00 10.88
N ALA A 194 -29.21 -3.09 11.67
CA ALA A 194 -29.20 -3.18 13.14
C ALA A 194 -30.39 -2.46 13.79
N GLN A 195 -31.00 -1.49 13.09
CA GLN A 195 -32.14 -0.74 13.63
C GLN A 195 -33.47 -1.45 13.36
N GLU A 196 -33.62 -2.14 12.22
CA GLU A 196 -34.84 -2.89 11.88
C GLU A 196 -35.03 -4.17 12.72
N SER A 197 -33.97 -4.67 13.37
CA SER A 197 -34.03 -5.84 14.28
C SER A 197 -34.59 -5.49 15.67
N LEU A 198 -34.65 -4.20 16.03
CA LEU A 198 -35.14 -3.74 17.34
C LEU A 198 -36.63 -3.38 17.36
N ASP A 199 -37.28 -3.27 16.20
CA ASP A 199 -38.70 -2.88 16.10
C ASP A 199 -39.68 -4.07 16.07
N VAL A 200 -39.18 -5.31 16.12
CA VAL A 200 -40.04 -6.50 16.25
C VAL A 200 -40.14 -6.91 17.72
N GLN A 201 -41.03 -6.25 18.47
CA GLN A 201 -41.50 -6.80 19.74
C GLN A 201 -42.55 -7.89 19.48
N PRO A 202 -42.45 -9.08 20.10
CA PRO A 202 -43.52 -10.07 20.03
C PRO A 202 -44.65 -9.67 20.99
N ALA A 203 -45.81 -9.34 20.42
CA ALA A 203 -47.06 -9.23 21.16
C ALA A 203 -47.50 -10.63 21.63
N TRP A 204 -47.26 -10.95 22.90
CA TRP A 204 -47.88 -12.09 23.56
C TRP A 204 -49.26 -11.68 24.09
N ARG A 205 -50.26 -12.49 23.72
CA ARG A 205 -51.60 -12.53 24.32
C ARG A 205 -51.58 -13.44 25.55
#